data_AF-A0A081G490-F1
#
_entry.id   AF-A0A081G490-F1
#
_cell.length_a   1.000
_cell.length_b   1.000
_cell.length_c   1.000
_cell.angle_alpha   90.00
_cell.angle_beta   90.00
_cell.angle_gamma   90.00
#
_symmetry.space_group_name_H-M   'P 1'
#
loop_
_entity.id
_entity.type
_entity.pdbx_description
1 polymer ?
#
loop_
_entity_poly.entity_id
_entity_poly.type
_entity_poly.pdbx_seq_one_letter_code
_entity_poly.pdbx_strand_id
1 'polypeptide(L)' 'MARQLGISRRRVNEIVNGQRAISADTALKLARYFKTTPMFWLEKQQLWELYEAQRRVLSGTV' A
#
# COMPACT_ATOMS: atom_id res chain seq x y z
N MET A 1 16.79 3.71 3.84
CA MET A 1 15.44 3.24 3.45
C MET A 1 14.96 2.03 4.24
N ALA A 2 14.98 0.79 3.71
CA ALA A 2 14.31 -0.37 4.33
C ALA A 2 14.72 -0.68 5.79
N ARG A 3 16.03 -0.65 6.10
CA ARG A 3 16.53 -0.88 7.49
C ARG A 3 16.04 0.20 8.48
N GLN A 4 15.82 1.44 8.02
CA GLN A 4 15.32 2.54 8.86
C GLN A 4 13.79 2.53 9.02
N LEU A 5 13.08 1.88 8.11
CA LEU A 5 11.63 1.68 8.15
C LEU A 5 11.22 0.51 9.05
N GLY A 6 12.14 -0.37 9.45
CA GLY A 6 11.79 -1.64 10.12
C GLY A 6 10.99 -2.57 9.21
N ILE A 7 11.16 -2.43 7.89
CA ILE A 7 10.49 -3.22 6.86
C ILE A 7 11.56 -3.89 5.99
N SER A 8 11.38 -5.17 5.65
CA SER A 8 12.32 -5.86 4.76
C SER A 8 12.34 -5.22 3.36
N ARG A 9 13.51 -5.22 2.70
CA ARG A 9 13.63 -4.74 1.31
C ARG A 9 12.66 -5.47 0.38
N ARG A 10 12.46 -6.77 0.61
CA ARG A 10 11.47 -7.59 -0.10
C ARG A 10 10.06 -7.03 0.05
N ARG A 11 9.62 -6.70 1.27
CA ARG A 11 8.28 -6.13 1.49
C ARG A 11 8.14 -4.79 0.76
N VAL A 12 9.17 -3.94 0.75
CA VAL A 12 9.14 -2.69 -0.01
C VAL A 12 9.00 -2.97 -1.52
N ASN A 13 9.75 -3.91 -2.08
CA ASN A 13 9.64 -4.28 -3.49
C ASN A 13 8.24 -4.83 -3.83
N GLU A 14 7.68 -5.70 -2.98
CA GLU A 14 6.33 -6.24 -3.17
C GLU A 14 5.27 -5.12 -3.17
N ILE A 15 5.40 -4.11 -2.30
CA ILE A 15 4.49 -2.95 -2.28
C ILE A 15 4.64 -2.10 -3.54
N VAL A 16 5.87 -1.78 -3.94
CA VAL A 16 6.16 -0.96 -5.14
C VAL A 16 5.65 -1.63 -6.41
N ASN A 17 5.73 -2.96 -6.50
CA ASN A 17 5.23 -3.73 -7.63
C ASN A 17 3.72 -4.04 -7.53
N GLY A 18 3.00 -3.52 -6.53
CA GLY A 18 1.58 -3.79 -6.33
C GLY A 18 1.25 -5.24 -5.94
N GLN A 19 2.25 -6.04 -5.59
CA GLN A 19 2.11 -7.44 -5.19
C GLN A 19 1.68 -7.58 -3.72
N ARG A 20 1.73 -6.50 -2.95
CA ARG A 20 1.31 -6.46 -1.55
C ARG A 20 0.63 -5.13 -1.22
N ALA A 21 -0.53 -5.22 -0.57
CA ALA A 21 -1.25 -4.08 0.00
C ALA A 21 -0.51 -3.42 1.17
N ILE A 22 -0.69 -2.12 1.32
CA ILE A 22 -0.21 -1.35 2.48
C ILE A 22 -1.14 -1.61 3.67
N SER A 23 -0.61 -2.29 4.70
CA SER A 23 -1.31 -2.46 5.99
C SER A 23 -1.16 -1.23 6.91
N ALA A 24 -1.97 -1.13 7.96
CA ALA A 24 -1.88 -0.06 8.96
C ALA A 24 -0.49 0.04 9.63
N ASP A 25 0.13 -1.08 10.01
CA ASP A 25 1.51 -1.11 10.55
C ASP A 25 2.53 -0.56 9.53
N THR A 26 2.36 -0.91 8.25
CA THR A 26 3.22 -0.41 7.18
C THR A 26 3.01 1.08 6.96
N ALA A 27 1.77 1.56 6.99
CA ALA A 27 1.42 2.97 6.89
C ALA A 27 2.03 3.80 8.03
N LEU A 28 2.00 3.32 9.27
CA LEU A 28 2.64 3.99 10.42
C LEU A 28 4.16 4.13 10.22
N LYS A 29 4.81 3.08 9.72
CA LYS A 29 6.26 3.08 9.44
C LYS A 29 6.62 4.05 8.31
N LEU A 30 5.85 4.03 7.22
CA LEU A 30 6.02 4.95 6.10
C LEU A 30 5.79 6.40 6.53
N ALA A 31 4.72 6.67 7.28
CA ALA A 31 4.41 7.98 7.84
C ALA A 31 5.55 8.56 8.66
N ARG A 32 6.07 7.77 9.61
CA ARG A 32 7.22 8.17 10.45
C ARG A 32 8.46 8.47 9.62
N TYR A 33 8.77 7.65 8.61
CA TYR A 33 9.97 7.81 7.80
C TYR A 33 9.89 9.02 6.87
N PHE A 34 8.76 9.18 6.18
CA PHE A 34 8.55 10.22 5.18
C PHE A 34 7.99 11.53 5.73
N LYS A 35 7.75 11.61 7.04
CA LYS A 35 7.10 12.76 7.69
C LYS A 35 5.73 13.08 7.07
N THR A 36 4.94 12.03 6.85
CA THR A 36 3.57 12.09 6.34
C THR A 36 2.60 11.51 7.37
N THR A 37 1.31 11.45 7.06
CA THR A 37 0.32 10.80 7.92
C THR A 37 0.11 9.34 7.51
N PRO A 38 -0.23 8.42 8.44
CA PRO A 38 -0.60 7.06 8.07
C PRO A 38 -1.82 7.03 7.13
N MET A 39 -2.76 7.96 7.34
CA MET A 39 -3.99 8.06 6.56
C MET A 39 -3.71 8.31 5.07
N PHE A 40 -2.72 9.16 4.76
CA PHE A 40 -2.27 9.41 3.39
C PHE A 40 -1.92 8.14 2.61
N TRP A 41 -1.35 7.13 3.30
CA TRP A 41 -1.00 5.85 2.68
C TRP A 41 -2.21 4.91 2.55
N LEU A 42 -3.06 4.88 3.56
CA LEU A 42 -4.25 4.03 3.58
C LEU A 42 -5.31 4.50 2.58
N GLU A 43 -5.48 5.81 2.41
CA GLU A 43 -6.40 6.37 1.41
C GLU A 43 -6.00 5.95 -0.01
N LYS A 44 -4.69 5.93 -0.32
CA LYS A 44 -4.18 5.44 -1.60
C LYS A 44 -4.45 3.95 -1.81
N GLN A 45 -4.25 3.15 -0.75
CA GLN A 45 -4.54 1.73 -0.79
C GLN A 45 -6.04 1.49 -1.07
N GLN A 46 -6.92 2.21 -0.38
CA GLN A 46 -8.36 2.10 -0.54
C GLN A 46 -8.81 2.55 -1.95
N LEU A 47 -8.28 3.65 -2.46
CA LEU A 47 -8.57 4.11 -3.83
C LEU A 47 -8.14 3.07 -4.87
N TRP A 48 -6.98 2.46 -4.71
CA TRP A 48 -6.51 1.39 -5.60
C TRP A 48 -7.41 0.15 -5.54
N GLU A 49 -7.81 -0.28 -4.34
CA GLU A 49 -8.71 -1.42 -4.15
C GLU A 49 -10.08 -1.18 -4.78
N LEU A 50 -10.63 0.04 -4.64
CA LEU A 50 -11.87 0.44 -5.30
C LEU A 50 -11.73 0.40 -6.83
N TYR A 51 -10.63 0.93 -7.37
CA TYR A 51 -10.36 0.90 -8.81
C TYR A 51 -10.26 -0.53 -9.34
N GLU A 52 -9.54 -1.42 -8.65
CA GLU A 52 -9.45 -2.82 -9.05
C GLU A 52 -10.79 -3.56 -8.93
N ALA A 53 -11.55 -3.30 -7.87
CA ALA A 53 -12.88 -3.89 -7.68
C ALA A 53 -13.84 -3.46 -8.79
N GLN A 54 -13.87 -2.17 -9.13
CA GLN A 54 -14.63 -1.64 -10.25
C GLN A 54 -14.20 -2.30 -11.57
N ARG A 55 -12.89 -2.44 -11.81
CA ARG A 55 -12.37 -3.07 -13.02
C ARG A 55 -12.83 -4.54 -13.15
N ARG A 56 -12.83 -5.30 -12.05
CA ARG A 56 -13.30 -6.70 -12.01
C ARG A 56 -14.80 -6.82 -12.26
N VAL A 57 -15.60 -5.94 -11.64
CA VAL A 57 -17.07 -5.91 -11.84
C VAL A 57 -17.40 -5.56 -13.29
N LEU A 58 -16.71 -4.56 -13.87
CA LEU A 58 -16.94 -4.11 -15.25
C LEU A 58 -16.39 -5.09 -16.30
N SER A 59 -15.38 -5.90 -15.98
CA SER A 59 -14.85 -6.92 -16.90
C SER A 59 -15.67 -8.21 -16.95
N GLY A 60 -16.83 -8.29 -16.28
CA GLY A 60 -17.78 -9.39 -16.41
C GLY A 60 -17.27 -10.76 -15.92
N THR A 61 -16.28 -10.78 -15.02
CA THR A 61 -15.81 -12.01 -14.37
C THR A 61 -16.30 -11.99 -12.93
N VAL A 62 -17.54 -12.45 -12.73
CA VAL A 62 -18.06 -12.87 -11.42
C VAL A 62 -18.33 -14.36 -11.49
#